data_AF-A0A2X1NBL3-F1
#
_entry.id   AF-A0A2X1NBL3-F1
#
_cell.length_a   1.000
_cell.length_b   1.000
_cell.length_c   1.000
_cell.angle_alpha   90.00
_cell.angle_beta   90.00
_cell.angle_gamma   90.00
#
_symmetry.space_group_name_H-M   'P 1'
#
loop_
_entity.id
_entity.type
_entity.pdbx_description
1 polymer ?
#
loop_
_entity_poly.entity_id
_entity_poly.type
_entity_poly.pdbx_seq_one_letter_code
_entity_poly.pdbx_strand_id
1 'polypeptide(L)'
;MMTGTLYVLNTELIPELSKISSPDSWSGALGFLYGLSVFVDNYGAICAVLFAVITGLISWSLPNWKSPDSVRTFADKIMPWSIYQDIQGATFLLNMAALLKAKMTTLNSLNILQEFASPWLSTRLDSIIYRVRQGDHLGLALRQCGYQFPSREAANFLSLLQGDGATELISNYGQRWLSQTLQRVKKRANVIRLIMLIFLVMSLMLLVFAIMDIQSISDNSMGNF
;
A
#
# COMPACT_ATOMS: atom_id res chain seq x y z
N MET A 1 17.55 -4.35 9.12
CA MET A 1 17.58 -5.74 9.65
C MET A 1 17.93 -6.75 8.56
N MET A 2 17.24 -6.82 7.41
CA MET A 2 17.59 -7.76 6.32
C MET A 2 19.00 -7.59 5.71
N THR A 3 19.49 -6.35 5.60
CA THR A 3 20.85 -6.09 5.10
C THR A 3 21.94 -6.59 6.05
N GLY A 4 21.70 -6.51 7.37
CA GLY A 4 22.62 -7.03 8.38
C GLY A 4 22.64 -8.55 8.42
N THR A 5 21.48 -9.21 8.24
CA THR A 5 21.43 -10.68 8.17
C THR A 5 22.08 -11.23 6.91
N LEU A 6 21.96 -10.54 5.76
CA LEU A 6 22.64 -10.92 4.51
C LEU A 6 24.17 -10.74 4.61
N TYR A 7 24.61 -9.66 5.25
CA TYR A 7 26.03 -9.42 5.50
C TYR A 7 26.64 -10.52 6.36
N VAL A 8 26.02 -10.85 7.50
CA VAL A 8 26.46 -11.94 8.39
C VAL A 8 26.42 -13.31 7.69
N LEU A 9 25.40 -13.57 6.87
CA LEU A 9 25.34 -14.80 6.06
C LEU A 9 26.54 -14.92 5.12
N ASN A 10 26.90 -13.85 4.43
CA ASN A 10 27.98 -13.82 3.46
C ASN A 10 29.37 -13.89 4.12
N THR A 11 29.62 -13.11 5.18
CA THR A 11 30.96 -13.02 5.80
C THR A 11 31.27 -14.09 6.84
N GLU A 12 30.27 -14.65 7.51
CA GLU A 12 30.50 -15.58 8.63
C GLU A 12 30.05 -17.01 8.28
N LEU A 13 28.90 -17.15 7.62
CA LEU A 13 28.23 -18.43 7.43
C LEU A 13 28.75 -19.20 6.20
N ILE A 14 28.89 -18.52 5.05
CA ILE A 14 29.40 -19.15 3.81
C ILE A 14 30.86 -19.63 3.95
N PRO A 15 31.81 -18.87 4.56
CA PRO A 15 33.20 -19.31 4.67
C PRO A 15 33.36 -20.52 5.59
N GLU A 16 32.64 -20.58 6.72
CA GLU A 16 32.68 -21.73 7.63
C GLU A 16 32.07 -22.98 6.99
N LEU A 17 30.96 -22.84 6.25
CA LEU A 17 30.35 -23.97 5.53
C LEU A 17 31.23 -24.47 4.37
N SER A 18 31.93 -23.57 3.68
CA SER A 18 32.86 -23.92 2.59
C SER A 18 34.09 -24.70 3.05
N LYS A 19 34.44 -24.62 4.34
CA LYS A 19 35.50 -25.45 4.94
C LYS A 19 35.07 -26.91 5.16
N ILE A 20 33.76 -27.16 5.19
CA ILE A 20 33.17 -28.48 5.47
C ILE A 20 32.75 -29.18 4.17
N SER A 21 32.23 -28.44 3.18
CA SER A 21 31.76 -29.01 1.91
C SER A 21 31.86 -27.99 0.77
N SER A 22 32.31 -28.44 -0.41
CA SER A 22 32.44 -27.60 -1.60
C SER A 22 31.07 -27.18 -2.16
N PRO A 23 30.88 -25.89 -2.56
CA PRO A 23 29.60 -25.35 -3.06
C PRO A 23 28.95 -26.16 -4.20
N ASP A 24 29.76 -26.87 -5.00
CA ASP A 24 29.30 -27.68 -6.13
C ASP A 24 28.48 -28.93 -5.73
N SER A 25 28.52 -29.32 -4.45
CA SER A 25 27.77 -30.47 -3.92
C SER A 25 26.42 -30.11 -3.29
N TRP A 26 26.09 -28.82 -3.23
CA TRP A 26 24.92 -28.32 -2.52
C TRP A 26 23.66 -28.40 -3.39
N SER A 27 22.74 -29.29 -3.03
CA SER A 27 21.41 -29.42 -3.63
C SER A 27 20.31 -29.09 -2.60
N GLY A 28 19.06 -28.95 -3.02
CA GLY A 28 17.96 -28.66 -2.10
C GLY A 28 17.94 -27.22 -1.57
N ALA A 29 17.77 -27.06 -0.25
CA ALA A 29 17.62 -25.75 0.38
C ALA A 29 18.96 -24.97 0.42
N LEU A 30 20.09 -25.67 0.60
CA LEU A 30 21.41 -25.02 0.54
C LEU A 30 21.73 -24.49 -0.86
N GLY A 31 21.47 -25.28 -1.91
CA GLY A 31 21.71 -24.86 -3.29
C GLY A 31 20.89 -23.61 -3.65
N PHE A 32 19.64 -23.54 -3.19
CA PHE A 32 18.79 -22.35 -3.36
C PHE A 32 19.36 -21.12 -2.63
N LEU A 33 19.79 -21.27 -1.38
CA LEU A 33 20.40 -20.19 -0.59
C LEU A 33 21.70 -19.68 -1.23
N TYR A 34 22.55 -20.58 -1.72
CA TYR A 34 23.79 -20.22 -2.41
C TYR A 34 23.51 -19.48 -3.73
N GLY A 35 22.58 -19.99 -4.55
CA GLY A 35 22.16 -19.31 -5.77
C GLY A 35 21.59 -17.91 -5.51
N LEU A 36 20.82 -17.75 -4.44
CA LEU A 36 20.32 -16.44 -4.00
C LEU A 36 21.47 -15.52 -3.55
N SER A 37 22.48 -16.04 -2.84
CA SER A 37 23.67 -15.27 -2.44
C SER A 37 24.45 -14.77 -3.65
N VAL A 38 24.74 -15.64 -4.63
CA VAL A 38 25.45 -15.27 -5.86
C VAL A 38 24.66 -14.24 -6.68
N PHE A 39 23.33 -14.36 -6.72
CA PHE A 39 22.48 -13.36 -7.35
C PHE A 39 22.55 -12.01 -6.64
N VAL A 40 22.50 -12.00 -5.30
CA VAL A 40 22.61 -10.76 -4.51
C VAL A 40 23.99 -10.13 -4.64
N ASP A 41 25.07 -10.91 -4.70
CA ASP A 41 26.42 -10.35 -4.87
C ASP A 41 26.62 -9.71 -6.25
N ASN A 42 26.08 -10.32 -7.30
CA ASN A 42 26.23 -9.80 -8.67
C ASN A 42 25.22 -8.68 -9.02
N TYR A 43 23.97 -8.80 -8.57
CA TYR A 43 22.87 -7.91 -8.97
C TYR A 43 22.25 -7.13 -7.81
N GLY A 44 22.68 -7.34 -6.57
CA GLY A 44 22.06 -6.73 -5.38
C GLY A 44 22.09 -5.21 -5.40
N ALA A 45 23.17 -4.59 -5.86
CA ALA A 45 23.26 -3.14 -6.00
C ALA A 45 22.24 -2.61 -7.04
N ILE A 46 22.10 -3.28 -8.18
CA ILE A 46 21.15 -2.92 -9.24
C ILE A 46 19.71 -3.10 -8.73
N CYS A 47 19.42 -4.23 -8.07
CA CYS A 47 18.12 -4.49 -7.46
C CYS A 47 17.78 -3.44 -6.39
N ALA A 48 18.74 -3.03 -5.55
CA ALA A 48 18.53 -2.01 -4.53
C ALA A 48 18.22 -0.63 -5.14
N VAL A 49 18.96 -0.23 -6.18
CA VAL A 49 18.70 1.02 -6.91
C VAL A 49 17.33 0.97 -7.59
N LEU A 50 17.00 -0.13 -8.28
CA LEU A 50 15.68 -0.30 -8.90
C LEU A 50 14.56 -0.24 -7.85
N PHE A 51 14.74 -0.89 -6.70
CA PHE A 51 13.77 -0.84 -5.61
C PHE A 51 13.60 0.59 -5.06
N ALA A 52 14.70 1.33 -4.87
CA ALA A 52 14.66 2.72 -4.43
C ALA A 52 13.96 3.63 -5.45
N VAL A 53 14.23 3.44 -6.75
CA VAL A 53 13.59 4.19 -7.83
C VAL A 53 12.09 3.88 -7.89
N ILE A 54 11.71 2.59 -7.86
CA ILE A 54 10.30 2.18 -7.89
C ILE A 54 9.55 2.75 -6.69
N THR A 55 10.10 2.63 -5.48
CA THR A 55 9.46 3.17 -4.26
C THR A 55 9.36 4.69 -4.27
N GLY A 56 10.38 5.39 -4.80
CA GLY A 56 10.36 6.83 -5.02
C GLY A 56 9.29 7.25 -6.02
N LEU A 57 9.20 6.56 -7.17
CA LEU A 57 8.19 6.81 -8.19
C LEU A 57 6.77 6.56 -7.66
N ILE A 58 6.56 5.47 -6.92
CA ILE A 58 5.28 5.18 -6.29
C ILE A 58 4.92 6.32 -5.32
N SER A 59 5.83 6.66 -4.40
CA SER A 59 5.62 7.72 -3.41
C SER A 59 5.29 9.08 -4.05
N TRP A 60 5.96 9.43 -5.15
CA TRP A 60 5.70 10.65 -5.89
C TRP A 60 4.36 10.59 -6.66
N SER A 61 4.04 9.44 -7.24
CA SER A 61 2.81 9.23 -8.02
C SER A 61 1.53 9.28 -7.17
N LEU A 62 1.62 9.05 -5.87
CA LEU A 62 0.46 9.09 -4.97
C LEU A 62 -0.16 10.51 -4.91
N PRO A 63 0.57 11.57 -4.48
CA PRO A 63 0.03 12.92 -4.39
C PRO A 63 0.05 13.71 -5.71
N ASN A 64 0.96 13.42 -6.64
CA ASN A 64 1.23 14.31 -7.78
C ASN A 64 0.54 13.89 -9.09
N TRP A 65 -0.10 12.73 -9.14
CA TRP A 65 -0.73 12.25 -10.38
C TRP A 65 -2.08 12.95 -10.61
N LYS A 66 -2.05 14.01 -11.43
CA LYS A 66 -3.18 14.91 -11.67
C LYS A 66 -4.26 14.29 -12.59
N SER A 67 -3.85 13.61 -13.66
CA SER A 67 -4.78 13.15 -14.71
C SER A 67 -5.40 11.79 -14.40
N PRO A 68 -6.74 11.62 -14.56
CA PRO A 68 -7.39 10.32 -14.55
C PRO A 68 -7.14 9.59 -15.88
N ASP A 69 -5.89 9.23 -16.14
CA ASP A 69 -5.58 8.40 -17.30
C ASP A 69 -6.14 6.99 -17.07
N SER A 70 -6.40 6.22 -18.14
CA SER A 70 -6.84 4.83 -18.02
C SER A 70 -5.88 4.00 -17.15
N VAL A 71 -4.58 4.36 -17.17
CA VAL A 71 -3.52 3.80 -16.33
C VAL A 71 -3.75 4.08 -14.85
N ARG A 72 -4.12 5.32 -14.48
CA ARG A 72 -4.39 5.68 -13.08
C ARG A 72 -5.63 4.99 -12.55
N THR A 73 -6.66 4.86 -13.38
CA THR A 73 -7.91 4.18 -13.01
C THR A 73 -7.68 2.69 -12.76
N PHE A 74 -6.72 2.08 -13.45
CA PHE A 74 -6.27 0.72 -13.16
C PHE A 74 -5.41 0.66 -11.88
N ALA A 75 -4.47 1.59 -11.72
CA ALA A 75 -3.62 1.68 -10.53
C ALA A 75 -4.42 1.89 -9.24
N ASP A 76 -5.48 2.70 -9.28
CA ASP A 76 -6.39 2.96 -8.14
C ASP A 76 -7.14 1.69 -7.68
N LYS A 77 -7.09 0.57 -8.43
CA LYS A 77 -7.60 -0.75 -7.98
C LYS A 77 -6.55 -1.59 -7.24
N ILE A 78 -5.27 -1.20 -7.32
CA ILE A 78 -4.13 -1.95 -6.79
C ILE A 78 -3.52 -1.18 -5.60
N MET A 79 -2.98 -1.92 -4.63
CA MET A 79 -2.23 -1.33 -3.52
C MET A 79 -0.86 -0.84 -4.02
N PRO A 80 -0.37 0.36 -3.64
CA PRO A 80 -0.83 1.28 -2.59
C PRO A 80 -1.83 2.38 -2.99
N TRP A 81 -2.10 2.59 -4.28
CA TRP A 81 -2.92 3.72 -4.75
C TRP A 81 -4.37 3.66 -4.26
N SER A 82 -4.98 2.47 -4.21
CA SER A 82 -6.33 2.27 -3.67
C SER A 82 -6.46 2.75 -2.22
N ILE A 83 -5.45 2.46 -1.39
CA ILE A 83 -5.41 2.87 0.02
C ILE A 83 -5.25 4.39 0.14
N TYR A 84 -4.39 4.98 -0.70
CA TYR A 84 -4.24 6.43 -0.71
C TYR A 84 -5.55 7.13 -1.07
N GLN A 85 -6.27 6.66 -2.09
CA GLN A 85 -7.60 7.16 -2.44
C GLN A 85 -8.59 7.00 -1.29
N ASP A 86 -8.64 5.83 -0.64
CA ASP A 86 -9.53 5.58 0.50
C ASP A 86 -9.25 6.55 1.67
N ILE A 87 -7.97 6.78 1.99
CA ILE A 87 -7.55 7.71 3.05
C ILE A 87 -7.92 9.15 2.69
N GLN A 88 -7.57 9.62 1.48
CA GLN A 88 -7.88 10.97 1.04
C GLN A 88 -9.39 11.22 0.98
N GLY A 89 -10.16 10.22 0.53
CA GLY A 89 -11.61 10.30 0.51
C GLY A 89 -12.23 10.41 1.91
N ALA A 90 -11.70 9.66 2.89
CA ALA A 90 -12.14 9.75 4.28
C ALA A 90 -11.77 11.11 4.91
N THR A 91 -10.55 11.59 4.71
CA THR A 91 -10.09 12.90 5.19
C THR A 91 -10.92 14.03 4.60
N PHE A 92 -11.22 13.97 3.30
CA PHE A 92 -12.10 14.93 2.64
C PHE A 92 -13.49 14.98 3.28
N LEU A 93 -14.14 13.82 3.47
CA LEU A 93 -15.48 13.77 4.08
C LEU A 93 -15.48 14.31 5.52
N LEU A 94 -14.45 14.01 6.30
CA LEU A 94 -14.31 14.48 7.67
C LEU A 94 -14.18 16.01 7.71
N ASN A 95 -13.26 16.57 6.93
CA ASN A 95 -13.05 18.02 6.90
C ASN A 95 -14.28 18.74 6.34
N MET A 96 -14.92 18.17 5.32
CA MET A 96 -16.14 18.72 4.75
C MET A 96 -17.29 18.74 5.77
N ALA A 97 -17.49 17.65 6.53
CA ALA A 97 -18.49 17.60 7.59
C ALA A 97 -18.23 18.62 8.70
N ALA A 98 -16.95 18.82 9.08
CA ALA A 98 -16.56 19.83 10.07
C ALA A 98 -16.91 21.25 9.62
N LEU A 99 -16.60 21.59 8.36
CA LEU A 99 -16.90 22.91 7.78
C LEU A 99 -18.41 23.16 7.65
N LEU A 100 -19.18 22.17 7.21
CA LEU A 100 -20.65 22.28 7.15
C LEU A 100 -21.26 22.45 8.55
N LYS A 101 -20.73 21.74 9.56
CA LYS A 101 -21.18 21.89 10.96
C LYS A 101 -20.88 23.28 11.50
N ALA A 102 -19.81 23.92 11.04
CA ALA A 102 -19.50 25.32 11.31
C ALA A 102 -20.39 26.31 10.52
N LYS A 103 -21.49 25.83 9.89
CA LYS A 103 -22.44 26.60 9.07
C LYS A 103 -21.81 27.26 7.85
N MET A 104 -20.68 26.75 7.37
CA MET A 104 -20.12 27.21 6.10
C MET A 104 -20.93 26.68 4.92
N THR A 105 -21.02 27.47 3.84
CA THR A 105 -21.64 27.02 2.60
C THR A 105 -20.80 25.90 1.97
N THR A 106 -21.45 25.00 1.23
CA THR A 106 -20.77 23.90 0.53
C THR A 106 -19.65 24.41 -0.38
N LEU A 107 -19.92 25.47 -1.14
CA LEU A 107 -18.98 26.04 -2.10
C LEU A 107 -17.76 26.65 -1.39
N ASN A 108 -17.96 27.42 -0.31
CA ASN A 108 -16.84 27.98 0.46
C ASN A 108 -16.00 26.88 1.10
N SER A 109 -16.64 25.84 1.63
CA SER A 109 -15.94 24.72 2.24
C SER A 109 -15.07 23.98 1.21
N LEU A 110 -15.59 23.75 -0.01
CA LEU A 110 -14.82 23.13 -1.08
C LEU A 110 -13.62 23.98 -1.52
N ASN A 111 -13.78 25.31 -1.60
CA ASN A 111 -12.67 26.21 -1.92
C ASN A 111 -11.57 26.16 -0.83
N ILE A 112 -11.93 26.14 0.45
CA ILE A 112 -10.95 25.97 1.54
C ILE A 112 -10.22 24.63 1.41
N LEU A 113 -10.95 23.54 1.15
CA LEU A 113 -10.34 22.23 0.97
C LEU A 113 -9.41 22.19 -0.25
N GLN A 114 -9.71 22.96 -1.29
CA GLN A 114 -8.90 23.08 -2.48
C GLN A 114 -7.57 23.79 -2.21
N GLU A 115 -7.53 24.81 -1.36
CA GLU A 115 -6.29 25.52 -1.01
C GLU A 115 -5.22 24.60 -0.37
N PHE A 116 -5.67 23.59 0.38
CA PHE A 116 -4.78 22.62 1.05
C PHE A 116 -4.68 21.28 0.31
N ALA A 117 -5.27 21.17 -0.87
CA ALA A 117 -5.33 19.91 -1.60
C ALA A 117 -4.00 19.54 -2.25
N SER A 118 -3.64 18.25 -2.21
CA SER A 118 -2.59 17.72 -3.06
C SER A 118 -2.98 17.85 -4.55
N PRO A 119 -2.04 17.86 -5.50
CA PRO A 119 -2.38 17.97 -6.92
C PRO A 119 -3.40 16.93 -7.42
N TRP A 120 -3.32 15.71 -6.89
CA TRP A 120 -4.29 14.63 -7.14
C TRP A 120 -5.70 14.97 -6.63
N LEU A 121 -5.80 15.57 -5.43
CA LEU A 121 -7.07 15.96 -4.82
C LEU A 121 -7.63 17.23 -5.48
N SER A 122 -6.77 18.21 -5.80
CA SER A 122 -7.16 19.47 -6.45
C SER A 122 -7.95 19.21 -7.72
N THR A 123 -7.43 18.36 -8.61
CA THR A 123 -8.09 18.05 -9.89
C THR A 123 -9.51 17.48 -9.71
N ARG A 124 -9.72 16.70 -8.65
CA ARG A 124 -11.02 16.14 -8.30
C ARG A 124 -11.94 17.19 -7.70
N LEU A 125 -11.41 18.02 -6.80
CA LEU A 125 -12.15 19.13 -6.20
C LEU A 125 -12.56 20.16 -7.24
N ASP A 126 -11.72 20.49 -8.22
CA ASP A 126 -12.03 21.38 -9.34
C ASP A 126 -13.31 20.94 -10.06
N SER A 127 -13.41 19.65 -10.36
CA SER A 127 -14.57 19.07 -11.05
C SER A 127 -15.84 19.09 -10.18
N ILE A 128 -15.70 18.89 -8.87
CA ILE A 128 -16.81 18.97 -7.92
C ILE A 128 -17.27 20.42 -7.75
N ILE A 129 -16.34 21.36 -7.57
CA ILE A 129 -16.61 22.80 -7.43
C ILE A 129 -17.32 23.33 -8.67
N TYR A 130 -16.85 22.95 -9.86
CA TYR A 130 -17.49 23.32 -11.12
C TYR A 130 -18.96 22.90 -11.16
N ARG A 131 -19.28 21.67 -10.75
CA ARG A 131 -20.65 21.15 -10.71
C ARG A 131 -21.52 21.84 -9.66
N VAL A 132 -20.98 22.06 -8.47
CA VAL A 132 -21.70 22.81 -7.43
C VAL A 132 -22.01 24.25 -7.89
N ARG A 133 -21.10 24.89 -8.64
CA ARG A 133 -21.36 26.21 -9.26
C ARG A 133 -22.48 26.18 -10.29
N GLN A 134 -22.73 25.05 -10.95
CA GLN A 134 -23.85 24.87 -11.87
C GLN A 134 -25.19 24.60 -11.19
N GLY A 135 -25.22 24.48 -9.86
CA GLY A 135 -26.44 24.24 -9.07
C GLY A 135 -26.60 22.80 -8.60
N ASP A 136 -25.64 21.91 -8.88
CA ASP A 136 -25.67 20.55 -8.33
C ASP A 136 -25.48 20.61 -6.80
N HIS A 137 -26.35 19.93 -6.05
CA HIS A 137 -26.09 19.71 -4.63
C HIS A 137 -24.88 18.77 -4.45
N LEU A 138 -24.19 18.87 -3.30
CA LEU A 138 -22.90 18.21 -3.04
C LEU A 138 -22.88 16.72 -3.44
N GLY A 139 -23.90 15.97 -3.05
CA GLY A 139 -23.99 14.53 -3.35
C GLY A 139 -24.08 14.23 -4.86
N LEU A 140 -24.84 15.03 -5.61
CA LEU A 140 -24.94 14.89 -7.07
C LEU A 140 -23.63 15.29 -7.76
N ALA A 141 -23.00 16.37 -7.29
CA ALA A 141 -21.69 16.81 -7.78
C ALA A 141 -20.62 15.74 -7.58
N LEU A 142 -20.57 15.09 -6.40
CA LEU A 142 -19.67 13.97 -6.11
C LEU A 142 -19.92 12.77 -7.01
N ARG A 143 -21.19 12.42 -7.26
CA ARG A 143 -21.55 11.29 -8.14
C ARG A 143 -21.19 11.56 -9.61
N GLN A 144 -21.35 12.79 -10.07
CA GLN A 144 -21.17 13.14 -11.47
C GLN A 144 -19.78 13.72 -11.81
N CYS A 145 -18.89 13.92 -10.82
CA CYS A 145 -17.56 14.51 -11.05
C CYS A 145 -16.67 13.72 -12.01
N GLY A 146 -17.04 12.47 -12.38
CA GLY A 146 -16.27 11.62 -13.30
C GLY A 146 -15.14 10.85 -12.61
N TYR A 147 -14.86 11.18 -11.35
CA TYR A 147 -13.90 10.48 -10.50
C TYR A 147 -14.65 9.61 -9.50
N GLN A 148 -14.15 8.40 -9.20
CA GLN A 148 -14.73 7.52 -8.17
C GLN A 148 -14.38 8.00 -6.74
N PHE A 149 -14.55 9.29 -6.47
CA PHE A 149 -14.12 9.98 -5.25
C PHE A 149 -15.32 10.48 -4.45
N PRO A 150 -15.28 10.49 -3.09
CA PRO A 150 -14.28 9.89 -2.19
C PRO A 150 -14.35 8.35 -2.15
N SER A 151 -15.53 7.77 -2.34
CA SER A 151 -15.73 6.40 -2.80
C SER A 151 -17.09 6.34 -3.52
N ARG A 152 -17.28 5.35 -4.40
CA ARG A 152 -18.54 5.21 -5.15
C ARG A 152 -19.75 5.06 -4.23
N GLU A 153 -19.58 4.35 -3.12
CA GLU A 153 -20.63 4.16 -2.12
C GLU A 153 -20.92 5.46 -1.33
N ALA A 154 -19.89 6.20 -0.93
CA ALA A 154 -20.05 7.47 -0.22
C ALA A 154 -20.73 8.53 -1.10
N ALA A 155 -20.33 8.64 -2.37
CA ALA A 155 -20.94 9.55 -3.33
C ALA A 155 -22.42 9.20 -3.57
N ASN A 156 -22.73 7.90 -3.76
CA ASN A 156 -24.12 7.45 -3.91
C ASN A 156 -24.95 7.74 -2.66
N PHE A 157 -24.44 7.45 -1.47
CA PHE A 157 -25.15 7.74 -0.23
C PHE A 157 -25.42 9.24 -0.05
N LEU A 158 -24.41 10.08 -0.27
CA LEU A 158 -24.56 11.53 -0.18
C LEU A 158 -25.52 12.09 -1.25
N SER A 159 -25.61 11.46 -2.42
CA SER A 159 -26.57 11.86 -3.47
C SER A 159 -28.03 11.61 -3.11
N LEU A 160 -28.29 10.70 -2.16
CA LEU A 160 -29.65 10.39 -1.68
C LEU A 160 -30.10 11.31 -0.55
N LEU A 161 -29.18 12.08 0.05
CA LEU A 161 -29.51 13.09 1.05
C LEU A 161 -30.00 14.37 0.34
N GLN A 162 -31.32 14.55 0.24
CA GLN A 162 -31.96 15.80 -0.17
C GLN A 162 -32.86 16.33 0.95
N GLY A 163 -32.86 17.66 1.15
CA GLY A 163 -33.75 18.37 2.09
C GLY A 163 -33.06 19.02 3.30
N ASP A 164 -33.81 19.86 4.02
CA ASP A 164 -33.38 20.79 5.09
C ASP A 164 -32.86 20.15 6.41
N GLY A 165 -32.55 18.84 6.38
CA GLY A 165 -31.94 18.07 7.48
C GLY A 165 -30.61 17.38 7.11
N ALA A 166 -30.09 17.64 5.90
CA ALA A 166 -28.88 17.01 5.37
C ALA A 166 -27.64 17.26 6.26
N THR A 167 -27.54 18.42 6.91
CA THR A 167 -26.38 18.83 7.71
C THR A 167 -26.18 17.95 8.96
N GLU A 168 -27.25 17.52 9.62
CA GLU A 168 -27.20 16.68 10.83
C GLU A 168 -26.98 15.19 10.49
N LEU A 169 -27.54 14.74 9.34
CA LEU A 169 -27.34 13.39 8.80
C LEU A 169 -25.91 13.16 8.28
N ILE A 170 -25.24 14.19 7.73
CA ILE A 170 -23.85 14.11 7.26
C ILE A 170 -22.87 13.85 8.41
N SER A 171 -23.07 14.45 9.59
CA SER A 171 -22.19 14.27 10.77
C SER A 171 -22.22 12.84 11.32
N ASN A 172 -23.42 12.31 11.58
CA ASN A 172 -23.58 10.98 12.16
C ASN A 172 -23.30 9.84 11.16
N TYR A 173 -23.43 10.10 9.85
CA TYR A 173 -23.04 9.15 8.82
C TYR A 173 -21.55 9.21 8.50
N GLY A 174 -20.93 10.40 8.47
CA GLY A 174 -19.48 10.57 8.29
C GLY A 174 -18.66 9.83 9.36
N GLN A 175 -19.11 9.87 10.61
CA GLN A 175 -18.49 9.13 11.73
C GLN A 175 -18.59 7.60 11.54
N ARG A 176 -19.74 7.11 11.08
CA ARG A 176 -19.98 5.68 10.79
C ARG A 176 -19.24 5.22 9.55
N TRP A 177 -19.11 6.08 8.54
CA TRP A 177 -18.35 5.81 7.32
C TRP A 177 -16.86 5.74 7.61
N LEU A 178 -16.34 6.67 8.42
CA LEU A 178 -14.94 6.67 8.87
C LEU A 178 -14.64 5.41 9.68
N SER A 179 -15.53 4.99 10.58
CA SER A 179 -15.33 3.76 11.36
C SER A 179 -15.34 2.51 10.48
N GLN A 180 -16.21 2.43 9.47
CA GLN A 180 -16.22 1.34 8.50
C GLN A 180 -14.98 1.33 7.60
N THR A 181 -14.51 2.49 7.14
CA THR A 181 -13.27 2.61 6.37
C THR A 181 -12.07 2.20 7.21
N LEU A 182 -11.99 2.61 8.48
CA LEU A 182 -10.97 2.13 9.40
C LEU A 182 -11.04 0.62 9.63
N GLN A 183 -12.23 0.02 9.68
CA GLN A 183 -12.37 -1.44 9.75
C GLN A 183 -11.90 -2.14 8.47
N ARG A 184 -12.21 -1.60 7.29
CA ARG A 184 -11.73 -2.12 5.99
C ARG A 184 -10.20 -2.05 5.90
N VAL A 185 -9.61 -0.92 6.30
CA VAL A 185 -8.14 -0.73 6.37
C VAL A 185 -7.53 -1.72 7.37
N LYS A 186 -8.10 -1.87 8.56
CA LYS A 186 -7.63 -2.85 9.56
C LYS A 186 -7.68 -4.28 9.03
N LYS A 187 -8.75 -4.69 8.35
CA LYS A 187 -8.85 -6.03 7.73
C LYS A 187 -7.77 -6.24 6.68
N ARG A 188 -7.57 -5.27 5.77
CA ARG A 188 -6.51 -5.34 4.74
C ARG A 188 -5.11 -5.40 5.37
N ALA A 189 -4.85 -4.59 6.40
CA ALA A 189 -3.61 -4.63 7.16
C ALA A 189 -3.38 -5.99 7.82
N ASN A 190 -4.44 -6.63 8.34
CA ASN A 190 -4.34 -7.94 8.95
C ASN A 190 -4.05 -9.06 7.92
N VAL A 191 -4.56 -8.94 6.69
CA VAL A 191 -4.21 -9.85 5.58
C VAL A 191 -2.73 -9.71 5.22
N ILE A 192 -2.23 -8.48 5.08
CA ILE A 192 -0.79 -8.24 4.83
C ILE A 192 0.05 -8.81 5.96
N ARG A 193 -0.37 -8.58 7.22
CA ARG A 193 0.30 -9.14 8.40
C ARG A 193 0.35 -10.66 8.35
N LEU A 194 -0.73 -11.32 7.97
CA LEU A 194 -0.78 -12.78 7.83
C LEU A 194 0.18 -13.27 6.74
N ILE A 195 0.20 -12.62 5.57
CA ILE A 195 1.13 -12.94 4.49
C ILE A 195 2.58 -12.80 4.95
N MET A 196 2.91 -11.70 5.64
CA MET A 196 4.26 -11.48 6.19
C MET A 196 4.65 -12.53 7.23
N LEU A 197 3.69 -12.98 8.06
CA LEU A 197 3.93 -14.06 9.03
C LEU A 197 4.18 -15.40 8.34
N ILE A 198 3.38 -15.74 7.31
CA ILE A 198 3.59 -16.96 6.51
C ILE A 198 4.98 -16.93 5.86
N PHE A 199 5.37 -15.79 5.28
CA PHE A 199 6.70 -15.63 4.68
C PHE A 199 7.83 -15.81 5.71
N LEU A 200 7.67 -15.26 6.93
CA LEU A 200 8.62 -15.46 8.02
C LEU A 200 8.75 -16.93 8.40
N VAL A 201 7.63 -17.63 8.62
CA VAL A 201 7.63 -19.07 8.95
C VAL A 201 8.29 -19.89 7.85
N MET A 202 7.98 -19.58 6.58
CA MET A 202 8.58 -20.24 5.42
C MET A 202 10.10 -20.02 5.38
N SER A 203 10.58 -18.81 5.68
CA SER A 203 12.01 -18.51 5.74
C SER A 203 12.73 -19.29 6.85
N LEU A 204 12.08 -19.48 8.00
CA LEU A 204 12.64 -20.30 9.09
C LEU A 204 12.68 -21.79 8.71
N MET A 205 11.63 -22.32 8.06
CA MET A 205 11.63 -23.70 7.57
C MET A 205 12.75 -23.94 6.55
N LEU A 206 12.99 -22.98 5.65
CA LEU A 206 14.07 -23.08 4.69
C LEU A 206 15.45 -23.17 5.36
N LEU A 207 15.68 -22.44 6.46
CA LEU A 207 16.90 -22.56 7.25
C LEU A 207 17.03 -23.93 7.94
N VAL A 208 15.93 -24.48 8.46
CA VAL A 208 15.94 -25.82 9.07
C VAL A 208 16.30 -26.88 8.03
N PHE A 209 15.70 -26.83 6.84
CA PHE A 209 16.06 -27.74 5.75
C PHE A 209 17.52 -27.59 5.33
N ALA A 210 18.05 -26.36 5.32
CA ALA A 210 19.46 -26.16 5.04
C ALA A 210 20.35 -26.85 6.10
N ILE A 211 20.02 -26.74 7.39
CA ILE A 211 20.77 -27.44 8.44
C ILE A 211 20.71 -28.97 8.27
N MET A 212 19.55 -29.50 7.88
CA MET A 212 19.38 -30.94 7.59
C MET A 212 20.24 -31.39 6.40
N ASP A 213 20.26 -30.60 5.33
CA ASP A 213 21.12 -30.86 4.16
C ASP A 213 22.61 -30.91 4.59
N ILE A 214 23.07 -29.97 5.44
CA ILE A 214 24.44 -29.95 5.99
C ILE A 214 24.74 -31.21 6.81
N GLN A 215 23.83 -31.62 7.70
CA GLN A 215 24.01 -32.83 8.52
C GLN A 215 24.10 -34.09 7.65
N SER A 216 23.25 -34.20 6.63
CA SER A 216 23.27 -35.35 5.71
C SER A 216 24.60 -35.48 4.94
N ILE A 217 25.19 -34.34 4.54
CA ILE A 217 26.49 -34.29 3.87
C ILE A 217 27.60 -34.71 4.86
N SER A 218 27.54 -34.23 6.10
CA SER A 218 28.49 -34.60 7.16
C SER A 218 28.44 -36.10 7.48
N ASP A 219 27.25 -36.68 7.67
CA ASP A 219 27.09 -38.11 7.98
C ASP A 219 27.59 -39.01 6.85
N ASN A 220 27.29 -38.65 5.59
CA ASN A 220 27.81 -39.37 4.42
C ASN A 220 29.33 -39.28 4.28
N SER A 221 29.95 -38.18 4.73
CA SER A 221 31.41 -38.02 4.72
C SER A 221 32.11 -38.86 5.80
N MET A 222 31.44 -39.13 6.92
CA MET A 222 31.99 -39.94 8.02
C MET A 222 31.83 -41.45 7.80
N GLY A 223 30.86 -41.88 6.97
CA GLY A 223 30.64 -43.30 6.64
C GLY A 223 31.57 -43.88 5.56
N ASN A 224 32.46 -43.08 4.97
CA ASN A 224 33.36 -43.46 3.87
C ASN A 224 34.83 -43.66 4.31
N PHE A 225 35.08 -43.94 5.60
CA PHE A 225 36.39 -44.34 6.13
C PHE A 225 36.43 -45.83 6.50
#